data_AF-A0A4S0I975-F1
#
_entry.id   AF-A0A4S0I975-F1
#
_cell.length_a   1.000
_cell.length_b   1.000
_cell.length_c   1.000
_cell.angle_alpha   90.00
_cell.angle_beta   90.00
_cell.angle_gamma   90.00
#
_symmetry.space_group_name_H-M   'P 1'
#
loop_
_entity.id
_entity.type
_entity.pdbx_description
1 polymer ?
#
loop_
_entity_poly.entity_id
_entity_poly.type
_entity_poly.pdbx_seq_one_letter_code
_entity_poly.pdbx_strand_id
1 'polypeptide(L)'
;YELPKIARDPAKAKALMAEAGQADFEHELITVDEDWHKNTGDAIAAQLRDAGIKVKRTVLPGSTFWNDWTKYPLSMTNWNMRPLGVQVLALAYRTGEA
;
A
#
# COMPACT_ATOMS: atom_id res chain seq x y z
N TYR A 1 -18.41 18.55 -2.78
CA TYR A 1 -17.88 18.50 -4.15
C TYR A 1 -17.46 17.05 -4.40
N GLU A 2 -18.01 16.41 -5.42
CA GLU A 2 -17.63 15.03 -5.76
C GLU A 2 -16.31 15.05 -6.55
N LEU A 3 -15.33 14.25 -6.13
CA LEU A 3 -14.06 14.15 -6.86
C LEU A 3 -14.27 13.35 -8.16
N PRO A 4 -13.62 13.74 -9.26
CA PRO A 4 -13.71 12.99 -10.50
C PRO A 4 -13.14 11.57 -10.33
N LYS A 5 -13.84 10.59 -10.90
CA LYS A 5 -13.38 9.19 -10.91
C LYS A 5 -12.11 9.06 -11.74
N ILE A 6 -11.12 8.35 -11.23
CA ILE A 6 -9.88 8.04 -11.95
C ILE A 6 -10.03 6.65 -12.56
N ALA A 7 -10.10 6.56 -13.88
CA ALA A 7 -10.10 5.29 -14.61
C ALA A 7 -8.67 4.73 -14.75
N ARG A 8 -8.54 3.40 -14.80
CA ARG A 8 -7.26 2.74 -15.05
C ARG A 8 -6.81 3.02 -16.49
N ASP A 9 -5.61 3.59 -16.65
CA ASP A 9 -5.00 3.88 -17.96
C ASP A 9 -3.48 3.58 -17.92
N PRO A 10 -3.05 2.36 -18.31
CA PRO A 10 -1.65 1.96 -18.30
C PRO A 10 -0.78 2.74 -19.29
N ALA A 11 -1.34 3.16 -20.42
CA ALA A 11 -0.61 3.91 -21.44
C ALA A 11 -0.25 5.31 -20.94
N LYS A 12 -1.22 5.98 -20.28
CA LYS A 12 -0.98 7.28 -19.65
C LYS A 12 0.03 7.19 -18.50
N ALA A 13 -0.04 6.13 -17.69
CA ALA A 13 0.95 5.91 -16.62
C ALA A 13 2.38 5.82 -17.19
N LYS A 14 2.59 5.06 -18.26
CA LYS A 14 3.90 4.96 -18.93
C LYS A 14 4.38 6.30 -19.50
N ALA A 15 3.48 7.08 -20.11
CA ALA A 15 3.81 8.40 -20.64
C ALA A 15 4.25 9.37 -19.53
N LEU A 16 3.56 9.37 -18.39
CA LEU A 16 3.92 10.20 -17.22
C LEU A 16 5.29 9.84 -16.66
N MET A 17 5.63 8.54 -16.61
CA MET A 17 6.96 8.10 -16.19
C MET A 17 8.07 8.58 -17.14
N ALA A 18 7.80 8.59 -18.45
CA ALA A 18 8.73 9.12 -19.45
C ALA A 18 8.89 10.64 -19.34
N GLU A 19 7.79 11.38 -19.17
CA GLU A 19 7.80 12.84 -18.96
C GLU A 19 8.59 13.23 -17.70
N ALA A 20 8.44 12.45 -16.62
CA ALA A 20 9.21 12.62 -15.39
C ALA A 20 10.70 12.25 -15.53
N GLY A 21 11.13 11.72 -16.67
CA GLY A 21 12.50 11.23 -16.88
C GLY A 21 12.82 9.96 -16.08
N GLN A 22 11.80 9.22 -15.62
CA GLN A 22 11.91 8.04 -14.75
C GLN A 22 11.48 6.74 -15.46
N ALA A 23 11.46 6.71 -16.80
CA ALA A 23 11.02 5.54 -17.57
C ALA A 23 11.80 4.24 -17.22
N ASP A 24 13.05 4.37 -16.80
CA ASP A 24 13.92 3.24 -16.43
C ASP A 24 14.04 3.00 -14.92
N PHE A 25 13.39 3.82 -14.09
CA PHE A 25 13.44 3.67 -12.65
C PHE A 25 12.75 2.36 -12.21
N GLU A 26 13.43 1.58 -11.39
CA GLU A 26 12.86 0.39 -10.76
C GLU A 26 12.30 0.76 -9.39
N HIS A 27 10.98 0.69 -9.26
CA HIS A 27 10.32 0.89 -7.98
C HIS A 27 10.51 -0.34 -7.09
N GLU A 28 10.78 -0.13 -5.80
CA GLU A 28 10.69 -1.20 -4.82
C GLU A 28 9.37 -1.07 -4.06
N LEU A 29 8.47 -2.03 -4.26
CA LEU A 29 7.23 -2.11 -3.49
C LEU A 29 7.47 -3.02 -2.29
N ILE A 30 7.30 -2.46 -1.09
CA ILE A 30 7.53 -3.13 0.19
C ILE A 30 6.20 -3.45 0.87
N THR A 31 6.01 -4.68 1.32
CA THR A 31 4.82 -5.09 2.09
C THR A 31 5.18 -5.93 3.30
N VAL A 32 4.29 -5.98 4.28
CA VAL A 32 4.36 -6.96 5.37
C VAL A 32 4.05 -8.37 4.85
N ASP A 33 4.69 -9.39 5.44
CA ASP A 33 4.43 -10.81 5.21
C ASP A 33 3.16 -11.28 5.96
N GLU A 34 2.04 -10.72 5.53
CA GLU A 34 0.70 -11.09 5.96
C GLU A 34 -0.11 -11.38 4.70
N ASP A 35 -0.87 -12.49 4.69
CA ASP A 35 -1.45 -13.06 3.46
C ASP A 35 -2.16 -12.03 2.57
N TRP A 36 -3.10 -11.29 3.14
CA TRP A 36 -3.88 -10.32 2.37
C TRP A 36 -3.02 -9.14 1.92
N HIS A 37 -2.05 -8.73 2.73
CA HIS A 37 -1.16 -7.63 2.37
C HIS A 37 -0.25 -8.03 1.21
N LYS A 38 0.42 -9.17 1.34
CA LYS A 38 1.32 -9.72 0.33
C LYS A 38 0.61 -9.90 -1.01
N ASN A 39 -0.56 -10.55 -1.01
CA ASN A 39 -1.33 -10.80 -2.22
C ASN A 39 -1.79 -9.50 -2.90
N THR A 40 -2.18 -8.49 -2.10
CA THR A 40 -2.54 -7.16 -2.64
C THR A 40 -1.33 -6.46 -3.24
N GLY A 41 -0.16 -6.53 -2.59
CA GLY A 41 1.10 -6.02 -3.12
C GLY A 41 1.51 -6.68 -4.45
N ASP A 42 1.29 -7.98 -4.58
CA ASP A 42 1.57 -8.72 -5.81
C ASP A 42 0.64 -8.31 -6.96
N ALA A 43 -0.64 -8.06 -6.66
CA ALA A 43 -1.59 -7.49 -7.62
C ALA A 43 -1.21 -6.07 -8.05
N ILE A 44 -0.73 -5.22 -7.14
CA ILE A 44 -0.23 -3.87 -7.48
C ILE A 44 1.00 -3.97 -8.38
N ALA A 45 1.96 -4.83 -8.05
CA ALA A 45 3.15 -4.99 -8.89
C ALA A 45 2.84 -5.59 -10.26
N ALA A 46 1.87 -6.51 -10.38
CA ALA A 46 1.38 -6.96 -11.67
C ALA A 46 0.84 -5.79 -12.51
N GLN A 47 0.03 -4.90 -11.92
CA GLN A 47 -0.49 -3.72 -12.62
C GLN A 47 0.60 -2.74 -13.05
N LEU A 48 1.65 -2.56 -12.25
CA LEU A 48 2.82 -1.75 -12.63
C LEU A 48 3.55 -2.37 -13.83
N ARG A 49 3.77 -3.69 -13.82
CA ARG A 49 4.40 -4.41 -14.94
C ARG A 49 3.55 -4.35 -16.22
N ASP A 50 2.24 -4.49 -16.12
CA ASP A 50 1.30 -4.33 -17.24
C ASP A 50 1.41 -2.93 -17.87
N ALA A 51 1.68 -1.90 -17.06
CA ALA A 51 1.92 -0.53 -17.52
C ALA A 51 3.35 -0.30 -18.03
N GLY A 52 4.21 -1.32 -18.03
CA GLY A 52 5.61 -1.23 -18.42
C GLY A 52 6.51 -0.51 -17.40
N ILE A 53 6.07 -0.42 -16.14
CA ILE A 53 6.82 0.17 -15.03
C ILE A 53 7.59 -0.95 -14.31
N LYS A 54 8.90 -0.78 -14.16
CA LYS A 54 9.77 -1.74 -13.48
C LYS A 54 9.47 -1.74 -11.99
N VAL A 55 9.27 -2.92 -11.42
CA VAL A 55 8.99 -3.07 -9.98
C VAL A 55 9.63 -4.33 -9.40
N LYS A 56 10.37 -4.13 -8.31
CA LYS A 56 10.88 -5.17 -7.42
C LYS A 56 9.91 -5.36 -6.25
N ARG A 57 9.69 -6.61 -5.86
CA ARG A 57 8.89 -6.98 -4.68
C ARG A 57 9.80 -7.29 -3.51
N THR A 58 9.52 -6.65 -2.38
CA THR A 58 10.16 -6.94 -1.10
C THR A 58 9.07 -7.19 -0.06
N VAL A 59 9.10 -8.36 0.57
CA VAL A 59 8.14 -8.78 1.58
C VAL A 59 8.90 -8.98 2.88
N LEU A 60 8.49 -8.28 3.94
CA LEU A 60 9.21 -8.23 5.20
C LEU A 60 8.37 -8.81 6.34
N PRO A 61 8.98 -9.49 7.33
CA PRO A 61 8.29 -9.84 8.56
C PRO A 61 7.72 -8.59 9.25
N GLY A 62 6.58 -8.74 9.94
CA GLY A 62 5.86 -7.62 10.55
C GLY A 62 6.72 -6.73 11.46
N SER A 63 7.55 -7.32 12.34
CA SER A 63 8.42 -6.54 13.22
C SER A 63 9.42 -5.66 12.46
N THR A 64 10.02 -6.19 11.39
CA THR A 64 10.91 -5.44 10.51
C THR A 64 10.17 -4.35 9.73
N PHE A 65 8.99 -4.67 9.20
CA PHE A 65 8.19 -3.72 8.45
C PHE A 65 7.78 -2.51 9.31
N TRP A 66 7.20 -2.76 10.48
CA TRP A 66 6.65 -1.70 11.34
C TRP A 66 7.70 -0.82 12.01
N ASN A 67 8.95 -1.26 12.13
CA ASN A 67 10.03 -0.41 12.64
C ASN A 67 10.41 0.71 11.67
N ASP A 68 10.21 0.50 10.37
CA ASP A 68 10.71 1.40 9.32
C ASP A 68 9.63 1.80 8.29
N TRP A 69 8.35 1.50 8.53
CA TRP A 69 7.27 1.68 7.55
C TRP A 69 7.15 3.11 6.99
N THR A 70 7.52 4.12 7.79
CA THR A 70 7.51 5.54 7.40
C THR A 70 8.73 5.96 6.56
N LYS A 71 9.76 5.12 6.48
CA LYS A 71 11.00 5.37 5.73
C LYS A 71 10.95 4.75 4.33
N TYR A 72 10.04 3.82 4.08
CA TYR A 72 9.88 3.16 2.80
C TYR A 72 9.23 4.11 1.77
N PRO A 73 9.90 4.42 0.64
CA PRO A 73 9.36 5.34 -0.36
C PRO A 73 8.07 4.86 -1.03
N LEU A 74 7.93 3.54 -1.17
CA LEU A 74 6.74 2.88 -1.69
C LEU A 74 6.46 1.61 -0.88
N SER A 75 5.51 1.72 0.04
CA SER A 75 5.03 0.61 0.83
C SER A 75 3.51 0.59 0.84
N MET A 76 2.95 -0.56 1.17
CA MET A 76 1.52 -0.69 1.39
C MET A 76 1.26 -0.91 2.87
N THR A 77 0.41 -0.05 3.42
CA THR A 77 -0.10 -0.14 4.78
C THR A 77 -1.62 -0.17 4.76
N ASN A 78 -2.20 -0.49 5.91
CA ASN A 78 -3.64 -0.48 6.12
C ASN A 78 -4.02 0.56 7.17
N TRP A 79 -5.20 1.15 6.96
CA TRP A 79 -5.80 2.02 7.97
C TRP A 79 -7.09 1.38 8.45
N ASN A 80 -7.05 0.86 9.68
CA ASN A 80 -8.23 0.28 10.29
C ASN A 80 -9.26 1.38 10.62
N MET A 81 -10.55 1.01 10.58
CA MET A 81 -11.61 1.90 11.05
C MET A 81 -11.40 2.25 12.53
N ARG A 82 -11.88 3.43 12.93
CA ARG A 82 -11.98 3.73 14.37
C ARG A 82 -12.96 2.74 15.00
N PRO A 83 -12.70 2.26 16.23
CA PRO A 83 -13.68 1.47 16.98
C PRO A 83 -15.00 2.23 17.08
N LEU A 84 -16.11 1.50 17.08
CA LEU A 84 -17.41 2.08 17.36
C LEU A 84 -17.38 2.75 18.75
N GLY A 85 -18.14 3.82 18.95
CA GLY A 85 -18.16 4.52 20.25
C GLY A 85 -18.46 3.58 21.43
N VAL A 86 -19.29 2.54 21.20
CA VAL A 86 -19.58 1.50 22.19
C VAL A 86 -18.37 0.62 22.54
N GLN A 87 -17.47 0.34 21.58
CA GLN A 87 -16.23 -0.40 21.84
C GLN A 87 -15.25 0.45 22.67
N VAL A 88 -15.22 1.76 22.44
CA VAL A 88 -14.44 2.70 23.27
C VAL A 88 -14.93 2.70 24.72
N LEU A 89 -16.26 2.65 24.93
CA LEU A 89 -16.82 2.55 26.28
C LEU A 89 -16.47 1.22 26.96
N ALA A 90 -16.45 0.11 26.22
CA ALA A 90 -16.06 -1.19 26.77
C ALA A 90 -14.59 -1.16 27.27
N LEU A 91 -13.67 -0.63 26.46
CA LEU A 91 -12.26 -0.47 26.82
C LEU A 91 -12.06 0.47 28.03
N ALA A 92 -12.89 1.52 28.15
CA ALA A 92 -12.79 2.51 29.22
C ALA A 92 -13.23 1.99 30.60
N TYR A 93 -14.18 1.05 30.64
CA TYR A 93 -14.83 0.62 31.90
C TYR A 93 -14.60 -0.85 32.26
N ARG A 94 -13.96 -1.65 31.39
CA ARG A 94 -13.72 -3.08 31.62
C ARG A 94 -12.32 -3.50 31.19
N THR A 95 -11.66 -4.30 32.02
CA THR A 95 -10.36 -4.90 31.71
C THR A 95 -10.56 -6.14 30.83
N GLY A 96 -9.84 -6.25 29.71
CA GLY A 96 -9.81 -7.45 28.85
C GLY A 96 -10.74 -7.45 27.63
N GLU A 97 -11.37 -6.32 27.29
CA GLU A 97 -12.22 -6.17 26.09
C GLU A 97 -11.39 -5.82 24.83
N ALA A 98 -11.91 -6.12 23.63
CA ALA A 98 -11.30 -5.85 22.32
C ALA A 98 -12.24 -5.13 21.34
#